data_AF-A0A5E8CHA0-F1
#
_entry.id   AF-A0A5E8CHA0-F1
#
_cell.length_a   1.000
_cell.length_b   1.000
_cell.length_c   1.000
_cell.angle_alpha   90.00
_cell.angle_beta   90.00
_cell.angle_gamma   90.00
#
_symmetry.space_group_name_H-M   'P 1'
#
loop_
_entity.id
_entity.type
_entity.pdbx_description
1 polymer ?
#
loop_
_entity_poly.entity_id
_entity_poly.type
_entity_poly.pdbx_seq_one_letter_code
_entity_poly.pdbx_strand_id
1 'polypeptide(L)'
;MTILPDDCINIILDYLVQLQHKENFKIIQNDILKIAAIKRFSIANHDPFDMIMDRDEAKLMLSILNKCKCCNEHQLRKPSLNDYDNFFVPEYPTKHICASRKTNCNCSCRHISRHICRLMNDEIVIY
;
A
#
# COMPACT_ATOMS: atom_id res chain seq x y z
N MET A 1 -48.59 -14.52 -11.74
CA MET A 1 -47.15 -14.22 -11.57
C MET A 1 -46.61 -13.85 -12.94
N THR A 2 -46.19 -12.60 -13.12
CA THR A 2 -45.53 -12.15 -14.35
C THR A 2 -44.07 -12.59 -14.27
N ILE A 3 -43.71 -13.57 -15.09
CA ILE A 3 -42.33 -14.03 -15.26
C ILE A 3 -41.64 -13.05 -16.21
N LEU A 4 -40.42 -12.63 -15.86
CA LEU A 4 -39.62 -11.75 -16.71
C LEU A 4 -39.27 -12.51 -18.01
N PRO A 5 -39.40 -11.90 -19.20
CA PRO A 5 -38.95 -12.54 -20.44
C PRO A 5 -37.47 -12.91 -20.37
N ASP A 6 -37.10 -14.04 -20.98
CA ASP A 6 -35.72 -14.56 -20.93
C ASP A 6 -34.69 -13.55 -21.44
N ASP A 7 -35.02 -12.76 -22.46
CA ASP A 7 -34.16 -11.70 -22.99
C ASP A 7 -33.83 -10.64 -21.93
N CYS A 8 -34.81 -10.27 -21.10
CA CYS A 8 -34.61 -9.32 -20.01
C CYS A 8 -33.74 -9.94 -18.91
N ILE A 9 -33.89 -11.23 -18.62
CA ILE A 9 -33.06 -11.95 -17.66
C ILE A 9 -31.60 -11.97 -18.13
N ASN A 10 -31.37 -12.31 -19.40
CA ASN A 10 -30.04 -12.35 -20.00
C ASN A 10 -29.35 -10.98 -19.94
N ILE A 11 -30.06 -9.90 -20.28
CA ILE A 11 -29.52 -8.54 -20.18
C ILE A 11 -29.11 -8.21 -18.74
N ILE A 12 -29.93 -8.54 -17.74
CA ILE A 12 -29.61 -8.30 -16.32
C ILE A 12 -28.37 -9.09 -15.91
N LEU A 13 -28.27 -10.36 -16.31
CA LEU A 13 -27.12 -11.20 -16.00
C LEU A 13 -25.85 -10.68 -16.67
N ASP A 14 -25.92 -10.23 -17.92
CA ASP A 14 -24.78 -9.63 -18.62
C ASP A 14 -24.27 -8.37 -17.91
N TYR A 15 -25.17 -7.49 -17.47
CA TYR A 15 -24.79 -6.32 -16.68
C TYR A 15 -24.15 -6.70 -15.33
N LEU A 16 -24.71 -7.71 -14.65
CA LEU A 16 -24.14 -8.21 -13.40
C LEU A 16 -22.72 -8.72 -13.60
N VAL A 17 -22.48 -9.50 -14.65
CA VAL A 17 -21.15 -10.02 -15.01
C VAL A 17 -20.18 -8.87 -15.30
N GLN A 18 -20.62 -7.85 -16.05
CA GLN A 18 -19.79 -6.67 -16.33
C GLN A 18 -19.41 -5.90 -15.05
N LEU A 19 -20.35 -5.75 -14.11
CA LEU A 19 -20.09 -5.10 -12.82
C LEU A 19 -19.10 -5.90 -11.98
N GLN A 20 -19.28 -7.22 -11.87
CA GLN A 20 -18.36 -8.10 -11.17
C GLN A 20 -16.96 -8.08 -11.79
N HIS A 21 -16.88 -8.12 -13.13
CA HIS A 21 -15.61 -8.03 -13.84
C HIS A 21 -14.89 -6.71 -13.52
N LYS A 22 -15.62 -5.58 -13.50
CA LYS A 22 -15.06 -4.27 -13.14
C LYS A 22 -14.52 -4.24 -11.71
N GLU A 23 -15.20 -4.89 -10.76
CA GLU A 23 -14.73 -5.00 -9.38
C GLU A 23 -13.46 -5.87 -9.28
N ASN A 24 -13.46 -7.02 -9.92
CA ASN A 24 -12.30 -7.92 -9.97
C ASN A 24 -11.08 -7.23 -10.60
N PHE A 25 -11.29 -6.49 -11.69
CA PHE A 25 -10.22 -5.76 -12.35
C PHE A 25 -9.59 -4.70 -11.42
N LYS A 26 -10.41 -3.98 -10.63
CA LYS A 26 -9.88 -3.03 -9.63
C LYS A 26 -9.02 -3.74 -8.56
N ILE A 27 -9.40 -4.93 -8.13
CA ILE A 27 -8.62 -5.72 -7.16
C ILE A 27 -7.26 -6.07 -7.77
N ILE A 28 -7.25 -6.63 -8.98
CA ILE A 28 -6.03 -7.00 -9.71
C ILE A 28 -5.13 -5.78 -9.91
N GLN A 29 -5.69 -4.65 -10.33
CA GLN A 29 -4.93 -3.42 -10.54
C GLN A 29 -4.27 -2.95 -9.24
N ASN A 30 -4.98 -2.96 -8.11
CA ASN A 30 -4.42 -2.58 -6.82
C ASN A 30 -3.29 -3.54 -6.39
N ASP A 31 -3.41 -4.83 -6.66
CA ASP A 31 -2.37 -5.82 -6.34
C ASP A 31 -1.12 -5.63 -7.20
N ILE A 32 -1.28 -5.35 -8.50
CA ILE A 32 -0.16 -5.03 -9.40
C ILE A 32 0.57 -3.78 -8.91
N LEU A 33 -0.16 -2.71 -8.61
CA LEU A 33 0.42 -1.46 -8.09
C LEU A 33 1.17 -1.69 -6.78
N LYS A 34 0.60 -2.48 -5.87
CA LYS A 34 1.24 -2.84 -4.60
C LYS A 34 2.54 -3.62 -4.84
N ILE A 35 2.54 -4.61 -5.73
CA ILE A 35 3.74 -5.40 -6.04
C ILE A 35 4.81 -4.49 -6.65
N ALA A 36 4.44 -3.61 -7.58
CA ALA A 36 5.36 -2.65 -8.18
C ALA A 36 5.96 -1.70 -7.13
N ALA A 37 5.13 -1.15 -6.25
CA ALA A 37 5.59 -0.31 -5.15
C ALA A 37 6.57 -1.06 -4.24
N ILE A 38 6.25 -2.30 -3.84
CA ILE A 38 7.16 -3.12 -3.01
C ILE A 38 8.47 -3.38 -3.74
N LYS A 39 8.43 -3.72 -5.03
CA LYS A 39 9.62 -4.00 -5.83
C LYS A 39 10.55 -2.80 -5.94
N ARG A 40 10.00 -1.59 -6.10
CA ARG A 40 10.80 -0.36 -6.13
C ARG A 40 11.69 -0.23 -4.89
N PHE A 41 11.17 -0.56 -3.72
CA PHE A 41 11.91 -0.50 -2.46
C PHE A 41 12.73 -1.76 -2.14
N SER A 42 12.48 -2.90 -2.81
CA SER A 42 13.32 -4.10 -2.65
C SER A 42 14.57 -4.07 -3.53
N ILE A 43 14.53 -3.33 -4.65
CA ILE A 43 15.65 -3.18 -5.60
C ILE A 43 16.65 -2.12 -5.11
N ALA A 44 16.24 -1.20 -4.22
CA ALA A 44 17.07 -0.15 -3.62
C ALA A 44 18.16 -0.65 -2.64
N ASN A 45 18.65 -1.88 -2.81
CA ASN A 45 19.77 -2.43 -2.04
C ASN A 45 21.15 -2.09 -2.63
N HIS A 46 21.28 -1.14 -3.56
CA HIS A 46 22.58 -0.83 -4.16
C HIS A 46 23.10 0.61 -4.03
N ASP A 47 22.27 1.61 -3.76
CA ASP A 47 22.78 2.95 -3.41
C ASP A 47 21.73 3.78 -2.62
N PRO A 48 22.07 4.30 -1.42
CA PRO A 48 21.22 5.24 -0.67
C PRO A 48 20.87 6.53 -1.44
N PHE A 49 21.62 6.87 -2.49
CA PHE A 49 21.43 8.07 -3.29
C PHE A 49 20.61 7.85 -4.57
N ASP A 50 20.28 6.60 -4.93
CA ASP A 50 19.62 6.28 -6.21
C ASP A 50 18.10 6.47 -6.20
N MET A 51 17.46 6.53 -5.02
CA MET A 51 16.02 6.74 -4.97
C MET A 51 15.67 8.23 -4.93
N ILE A 52 15.89 8.91 -6.06
CA ILE A 52 15.30 10.22 -6.30
C ILE A 52 13.79 10.02 -6.38
N MET A 53 13.09 10.42 -5.33
CA MET A 53 11.64 10.40 -5.22
C MET A 53 11.22 11.76 -4.69
N ASP A 54 10.30 12.42 -5.38
CA ASP A 54 9.71 13.66 -4.88
C ASP A 54 8.58 13.37 -3.88
N ARG A 55 8.06 14.42 -3.25
CA ARG A 55 6.97 14.29 -2.26
C ARG A 55 5.67 13.77 -2.87
N ASP A 56 5.37 14.09 -4.12
CA ASP A 56 4.13 13.67 -4.77
C ASP A 56 4.17 12.17 -5.09
N GLU A 57 5.31 11.68 -5.56
CA GLU A 57 5.58 10.27 -5.77
C GLU A 57 5.57 9.50 -4.45
N ALA A 58 6.17 10.05 -3.40
CA ALA A 58 6.13 9.47 -2.05
C ALA A 58 4.69 9.32 -1.55
N LYS A 59 3.86 10.37 -1.73
CA LYS A 59 2.45 10.36 -1.35
C LYS A 59 1.64 9.36 -2.17
N LEU A 60 1.91 9.24 -3.46
CA LEU A 60 1.32 8.22 -4.33
C LEU A 60 1.68 6.81 -3.84
N MET A 61 2.95 6.54 -3.54
CA MET A 61 3.39 5.25 -3.03
C MET A 61 2.71 4.90 -1.70
N LEU A 62 2.64 5.84 -0.76
CA LEU A 62 1.91 5.66 0.50
C LEU A 62 0.42 5.39 0.26
N SER A 63 -0.20 6.04 -0.72
CA SER A 63 -1.62 5.79 -1.03
C SER A 63 -1.85 4.36 -1.52
N ILE A 64 -0.92 3.81 -2.29
CA ILE A 64 -0.96 2.42 -2.77
C ILE A 64 -0.75 1.45 -1.60
N LEU A 65 0.28 1.69 -0.78
CA LEU A 65 0.61 0.83 0.37
C LEU A 65 -0.47 0.87 1.46
N ASN A 66 -1.18 1.99 1.61
CA ASN A 66 -2.28 2.13 2.55
C ASN A 66 -3.49 1.26 2.19
N LYS A 67 -3.74 1.02 0.90
CA LYS A 67 -4.81 0.11 0.42
C LYS A 67 -4.52 -1.38 0.69
N CYS A 68 -3.28 -1.74 1.00
CA CYS A 68 -2.93 -3.12 1.32
C CYS A 68 -3.73 -3.61 2.53
N LYS A 69 -4.50 -4.70 2.39
CA LYS A 69 -5.28 -5.34 3.46
C LYS A 69 -4.49 -6.48 4.14
N CYS A 70 -3.29 -6.20 4.64
CA CYS A 70 -2.52 -7.16 5.46
C CYS A 70 -3.05 -7.22 6.91
N CYS A 71 -2.42 -8.02 7.79
CA CYS A 71 -2.94 -8.28 9.14
C CYS A 71 -3.18 -7.00 9.97
N ASN A 72 -4.13 -7.07 10.92
CA ASN A 72 -4.56 -5.95 11.75
C ASN A 72 -3.39 -5.27 12.48
N GLU A 73 -2.44 -6.05 13.02
CA GLU A 73 -1.25 -5.50 13.68
C GLU A 73 -0.37 -4.67 12.73
N HIS A 74 -0.27 -5.07 11.45
CA HIS A 74 0.45 -4.29 10.45
C HIS A 74 -0.30 -3.00 10.12
N GLN A 75 -1.63 -3.01 10.03
CA GLN A 75 -2.42 -1.81 9.76
C GLN A 75 -2.30 -0.79 10.89
N LEU A 76 -2.45 -1.23 12.14
CA LEU A 76 -2.41 -0.36 13.32
C LEU A 76 -1.08 0.40 13.48
N ARG A 77 0.01 -0.14 12.92
CA ARG A 77 1.37 0.40 13.07
C ARG A 77 1.93 0.97 11.77
N LYS A 78 1.11 1.05 10.72
CA LYS A 78 1.46 1.59 9.40
C LYS A 78 1.09 3.07 9.36
N PRO A 79 2.01 3.96 8.94
CA PRO A 79 1.69 5.38 8.76
C PRO A 79 0.56 5.57 7.74
N SER A 80 -0.42 6.39 8.11
CA SER A 80 -1.46 6.87 7.23
C SER A 80 -0.96 8.00 6.33
N LEU A 81 -1.75 8.39 5.33
CA LEU A 81 -1.47 9.58 4.51
C LEU A 81 -1.51 10.85 5.36
N ASN A 82 -2.38 10.90 6.37
CA ASN A 82 -2.46 12.03 7.28
C ASN A 82 -1.19 12.13 8.14
N ASP A 83 -0.64 11.00 8.60
CA ASP A 83 0.63 11.02 9.35
C ASP A 83 1.76 11.58 8.48
N TYR A 84 1.82 11.16 7.21
CA TYR A 84 2.79 11.67 6.25
C TYR A 84 2.68 13.18 6.04
N ASP A 85 1.47 13.68 5.81
CA ASP A 85 1.21 15.10 5.59
C ASP A 85 1.53 15.96 6.83
N ASN A 86 1.44 15.38 8.04
CA ASN A 86 1.80 16.02 9.31
C ASN A 86 3.28 15.79 9.71
N PHE A 87 4.14 15.46 8.76
CA PHE A 87 5.58 15.28 8.99
C PHE A 87 5.93 14.21 10.03
N PHE A 88 5.08 13.17 10.17
CA PHE A 88 5.35 12.07 11.10
C PHE A 88 6.64 11.33 10.75
N VAL A 89 7.49 11.11 11.76
CA VAL A 89 8.73 10.33 11.66
C VAL A 89 8.60 9.06 12.53
N PRO A 90 8.51 7.87 11.92
CA PRO A 90 8.42 6.61 12.67
C PRO A 90 9.72 6.26 13.40
N GLU A 91 9.62 5.88 14.67
CA GLU A 91 10.72 5.44 15.53
C GLU A 91 11.72 4.51 14.82
N TYR A 92 13.02 4.79 14.98
CA TYR A 92 14.09 3.94 14.50
C TYR A 92 14.14 2.63 15.29
N PRO A 93 14.43 1.48 14.64
CA PRO A 93 14.64 0.24 15.36
C PRO A 93 15.85 0.39 16.30
N THR A 94 15.61 0.32 17.61
CA THR A 94 16.69 0.31 18.59
C THR A 94 17.36 -1.06 18.62
N LYS A 95 18.70 -1.09 18.72
CA LYS A 95 19.54 -2.31 18.65
C LYS A 95 19.21 -3.38 19.72
N HIS A 96 18.33 -3.08 20.68
CA HIS A 96 18.02 -3.95 21.83
C HIS A 96 16.66 -4.65 21.77
N ILE A 97 15.81 -4.36 20.78
CA ILE A 97 14.50 -5.04 20.65
C ILE A 97 14.63 -6.21 19.65
N CYS A 98 15.38 -7.23 20.05
CA CYS A 98 15.42 -8.54 19.37
C CYS A 98 14.21 -9.42 19.74
N ALA A 99 13.08 -8.84 20.13
CA ALA A 99 11.84 -9.58 20.23
C ALA A 99 11.23 -9.62 18.83
N SER A 100 11.58 -10.64 18.06
CA SER A 100 10.84 -11.06 16.88
C SER A 100 9.43 -11.46 17.33
N ARG A 101 8.56 -10.46 17.53
CA ARG A 101 7.13 -10.71 17.62
C ARG A 101 6.79 -11.36 16.28
N LYS A 102 6.52 -12.68 16.31
CA LYS A 102 6.10 -13.44 15.14
C LYS A 102 4.84 -12.76 14.60
N THR A 103 4.99 -11.93 13.59
CA THR A 103 3.85 -11.41 12.85
C THR A 103 3.40 -12.51 11.91
N ASN A 104 2.11 -12.85 11.90
CA ASN A 104 1.53 -13.83 10.96
C ASN A 104 1.47 -13.30 9.51
N CYS A 105 2.35 -12.36 9.14
CA CYS A 105 2.28 -11.64 7.89
C CYS A 105 3.68 -11.25 7.41
N ASN A 106 3.98 -11.61 6.16
CA ASN A 106 5.26 -11.31 5.49
C ASN A 106 5.17 -10.04 4.61
N CYS A 107 4.21 -9.15 4.86
CA CYS A 107 4.01 -7.97 4.02
C CYS A 107 4.93 -6.81 4.40
N SER A 108 5.73 -6.34 3.45
CA SER A 108 6.67 -5.22 3.65
C SER A 108 6.01 -3.84 3.68
N CYS A 109 4.68 -3.73 3.45
CA CYS A 109 4.02 -2.43 3.28
C CYS A 109 4.22 -1.48 4.46
N ARG A 110 4.20 -1.98 5.71
CA ARG A 110 4.49 -1.17 6.91
C ARG A 110 5.93 -0.68 6.92
N HIS A 111 6.88 -1.56 6.63
CA HIS A 111 8.30 -1.23 6.63
C HIS A 111 8.63 -0.17 5.59
N ILE A 112 8.12 -0.33 4.38
CA ILE A 112 8.29 0.62 3.29
C ILE A 112 7.61 1.95 3.61
N SER A 113 6.36 1.94 4.09
CA SER A 113 5.66 3.18 4.45
C SER A 113 6.43 3.98 5.51
N ARG A 114 7.01 3.29 6.49
CA ARG A 114 7.87 3.93 7.50
C ARG A 114 9.15 4.49 6.90
N HIS A 115 9.77 3.76 5.98
CA HIS A 115 10.98 4.22 5.30
C HIS A 115 10.70 5.47 4.45
N ILE A 116 9.59 5.51 3.70
CA ILE A 116 9.15 6.71 2.95
C ILE A 116 9.00 7.91 3.88
N CYS A 117 8.31 7.75 5.01
CA CYS A 117 8.13 8.84 5.96
C CYS A 117 9.47 9.35 6.49
N ARG A 118 10.42 8.46 6.81
CA ARG A 118 11.76 8.87 7.25
C ARG A 118 12.52 9.61 6.14
N LEU A 119 12.52 9.11 4.91
CA LEU A 119 13.20 9.77 3.80
C LEU A 119 12.69 11.19 3.53
N MET A 120 11.42 11.45 3.79
CA MET A 120 10.74 12.69 3.39
C MET A 120 10.53 13.70 4.52
N ASN A 121 10.48 13.21 5.76
CA ASN A 121 10.11 13.99 6.93
C ASN A 121 11.18 13.96 8.03
N ASP A 122 12.10 13.00 8.02
CA ASP A 122 13.23 13.06 8.93
C ASP A 122 14.20 14.13 8.44
N GLU A 123 14.73 14.91 9.37
CA GLU A 123 15.46 16.12 9.04
C GLU A 123 16.68 15.79 8.17
N ILE A 124 16.70 16.44 7.01
CA ILE A 124 17.89 17.05 6.43
C ILE A 124 18.61 17.80 7.56
N VAL A 125 19.48 17.13 8.31
CA VAL A 125 20.40 17.80 9.23
C VAL A 125 21.51 18.39 8.36
N ILE A 126 21.23 19.54 7.74
CA ILE A 126 22.30 20.41 7.23
C ILE A 126 23.01 20.96 8.46
N TYR A 127 24.15 20.38 8.78
CA TYR A 127 25.18 21.05 9.57
C TYR A 127 25.95 22.03 8.68
#